data_AF-A0A2N8DXI5-F1
#
_entry.id   AF-A0A2N8DXI5-F1
#
_cell.length_a   1.000
_cell.length_b   1.000
_cell.length_c   1.000
_cell.angle_alpha   90.00
_cell.angle_beta   90.00
_cell.angle_gamma   90.00
#
_symmetry.space_group_name_H-M   'P 1'
#
loop_
_entity.id
_entity.type
_entity.pdbx_description
1 polymer ?
#
loop_
_entity_poly.entity_id
_entity_poly.type
_entity_poly.pdbx_seq_one_letter_code
_entity_poly.pdbx_strand_id
1 'polypeptide(L)'
;MYIAIADGVGWATSSGVFDCIVEGTRIYLEGTDRACLRRIYRSLDEEAQNFIVLKSVEVECFNKFYFCCKKAMLDFSGSNAAHEIPSDHLEGILWNWDEVLKLMRHDPRYRMGEY
;
A
#
# COMPACT_ATOMS: atom_id res chain seq x y z
N MET A 1 -3.05 -10.92 6.65
CA MET A 1 -2.34 -10.44 5.44
C MET A 1 -1.17 -9.56 5.86
N TYR A 2 -0.20 -9.31 4.98
CA TYR A 2 1.04 -8.62 5.36
C TYR A 2 1.60 -7.69 4.28
N ILE A 3 2.13 -6.53 4.66
CA ILE A 3 2.87 -5.63 3.78
C ILE A 3 4.34 -5.65 4.23
N ALA A 4 5.21 -6.28 3.44
CA ALA A 4 6.63 -6.40 3.77
C ALA A 4 7.40 -5.15 3.32
N ILE A 5 7.77 -4.27 4.25
CA ILE A 5 8.36 -2.97 3.93
C ILE A 5 9.87 -3.06 3.80
N ALA A 6 10.56 -3.60 4.81
CA ALA A 6 12.01 -3.79 4.85
C ALA A 6 12.36 -5.09 5.59
N ASP A 7 13.66 -5.38 5.76
CA ASP A 7 14.08 -6.55 6.54
C ASP A 7 13.67 -6.39 8.02
N GLY A 8 12.84 -7.31 8.48
CA GLY A 8 12.25 -7.27 9.83
C GLY A 8 11.18 -6.19 10.04
N VAL A 9 10.81 -5.43 9.01
CA VAL A 9 9.83 -4.33 9.10
C VAL A 9 8.66 -4.57 8.16
N GLY A 10 7.45 -4.51 8.69
CA GLY A 10 6.23 -4.53 7.90
C GLY A 10 4.99 -4.42 8.77
N TRP A 11 3.83 -4.57 8.13
CA TRP A 11 2.54 -4.37 8.77
C TRP A 11 1.64 -5.57 8.55
N ALA A 12 1.19 -6.19 9.65
CA ALA A 12 0.23 -7.28 9.63
C ALA A 12 -1.18 -6.74 9.94
N THR A 13 -2.17 -7.13 9.14
CA THR A 13 -3.55 -6.70 9.33
C THR A 13 -4.54 -7.76 8.83
N SER A 14 -5.83 -7.52 9.05
CA SER A 14 -6.92 -8.39 8.58
C SER A 14 -7.02 -8.39 7.04
N SER A 15 -7.73 -9.36 6.46
CA SER A 15 -7.91 -9.42 5.00
C SER A 15 -8.61 -8.18 4.46
N GLY A 16 -9.76 -7.80 5.02
CA GLY A 16 -10.51 -6.63 4.52
C GLY A 16 -9.72 -5.32 4.58
N VAL A 17 -8.96 -5.08 5.64
CA VAL A 17 -8.12 -3.87 5.75
C VAL A 17 -6.96 -3.93 4.74
N PHE A 18 -6.34 -5.10 4.58
CA PHE A 18 -5.29 -5.29 3.60
C PHE A 18 -5.79 -5.06 2.18
N ASP A 19 -6.95 -5.63 1.83
CA ASP A 19 -7.54 -5.49 0.51
C ASP A 19 -7.85 -4.01 0.21
N CYS A 20 -8.40 -3.26 1.18
CA CYS A 20 -8.62 -1.82 1.03
C CYS A 20 -7.32 -1.08 0.72
N ILE A 21 -6.25 -1.33 1.50
CA ILE A 21 -4.95 -0.66 1.34
C ILE A 21 -4.31 -1.03 0.00
N VAL A 22 -4.23 -2.32 -0.29
CA VAL A 22 -3.48 -2.87 -1.41
C VAL A 22 -4.21 -2.61 -2.71
N GLU A 23 -5.49 -2.94 -2.82
CA GLU A 23 -6.25 -2.71 -4.06
C GLU A 23 -6.54 -1.22 -4.28
N GLY A 24 -6.80 -0.45 -3.22
CA GLY A 24 -6.92 0.99 -3.33
C GLY A 24 -5.62 1.65 -3.80
N THR A 25 -4.46 1.18 -3.33
CA THR A 25 -3.16 1.66 -3.83
C THR A 25 -2.90 1.23 -5.28
N ARG A 26 -3.29 0.00 -5.64
CA ARG A 26 -3.08 -0.60 -6.98
C ARG A 26 -3.67 0.27 -8.08
N ILE A 27 -4.87 0.80 -7.90
CA ILE A 27 -5.58 1.66 -8.87
C ILE A 27 -4.71 2.84 -9.33
N TYR A 28 -4.03 3.50 -8.39
CA TYR A 28 -3.17 4.64 -8.72
C TYR A 28 -1.83 4.22 -9.33
N LEU A 29 -1.29 3.09 -8.89
CA LEU A 29 -0.01 2.59 -9.37
C LEU A 29 -0.10 2.02 -10.79
N GLU A 30 -1.22 1.39 -11.15
CA GLU A 30 -1.46 0.84 -12.49
C GLU A 30 -1.41 1.90 -13.58
N GLY A 31 -1.97 3.09 -13.30
CA GLY A 31 -1.90 4.25 -14.19
C GLY A 31 -0.54 4.95 -14.23
N THR A 32 0.37 4.61 -13.31
CA THR A 32 1.65 5.31 -13.14
C THR A 32 2.83 4.49 -13.62
N ASP A 33 2.98 3.24 -13.15
CA ASP A 33 4.15 2.41 -13.45
C ASP A 33 3.83 0.91 -13.31
N ARG A 34 3.57 0.26 -14.45
CA ARG A 34 3.27 -1.17 -14.51
C ARG A 34 4.44 -2.06 -14.10
N ALA A 35 5.69 -1.61 -14.27
CA ALA A 35 6.85 -2.41 -13.89
C ALA A 35 6.99 -2.45 -12.38
N CYS A 36 6.82 -1.32 -11.69
CA CYS A 36 6.78 -1.28 -10.23
C CYS A 36 5.59 -2.07 -9.68
N LEU A 37 4.39 -1.92 -10.27
CA LEU A 37 3.20 -2.68 -9.88
C LEU A 37 3.47 -4.18 -9.93
N ARG A 38 3.96 -4.70 -11.06
CA ARG A 38 4.23 -6.13 -11.19
C ARG A 38 5.23 -6.63 -10.15
N ARG A 39 6.29 -5.86 -9.86
CA ARG A 39 7.30 -6.25 -8.86
C ARG A 39 6.75 -6.29 -7.45
N ILE A 40 5.96 -5.29 -7.05
CA ILE A 40 5.42 -5.17 -5.68
C ILE A 40 4.36 -6.24 -5.41
N TYR A 41 3.50 -6.49 -6.40
CA TYR A 41 2.33 -7.35 -6.26
C TYR A 41 2.58 -8.79 -6.71
N ARG A 42 3.78 -9.12 -7.22
CA ARG A 42 4.13 -10.47 -7.71
C ARG A 42 3.74 -11.58 -6.75
N SER A 43 4.09 -11.46 -5.47
CA SER A 43 3.80 -12.52 -4.50
C SER A 43 2.29 -12.70 -4.28
N LEU A 44 1.52 -11.61 -4.30
CA LEU A 44 0.07 -11.66 -4.21
C LEU A 44 -0.55 -12.27 -5.48
N ASP A 45 -0.17 -11.75 -6.65
CA ASP A 45 -0.84 -12.04 -7.92
C ASP A 45 -0.38 -13.34 -8.60
N GLU A 46 0.94 -13.57 -8.64
CA GLU A 46 1.56 -14.69 -9.38
C GLU A 46 1.84 -15.90 -8.47
N GLU A 47 2.06 -15.67 -7.17
CA GLU A 47 2.47 -16.70 -6.21
C GLU A 47 1.35 -17.07 -5.21
N ALA A 48 0.17 -16.46 -5.36
CA ALA A 48 -1.02 -16.66 -4.52
C ALA A 48 -0.73 -16.53 -3.01
N GLN A 49 0.17 -15.61 -2.65
CA GLN A 49 0.52 -15.33 -1.26
C GLN A 49 -0.38 -14.26 -0.66
N ASN A 50 -0.36 -14.18 0.67
CA ASN A 50 -1.16 -13.24 1.46
C ASN A 50 -0.40 -11.94 1.81
N PHE A 51 0.53 -11.52 0.94
CA PHE A 51 1.38 -10.35 1.16
C PHE A 51 1.89 -9.69 -0.13
N ILE A 52 2.21 -8.41 -0.03
CA ILE A 52 3.01 -7.67 -1.02
C ILE A 52 4.41 -7.37 -0.50
N VAL A 53 5.36 -7.16 -1.40
CA VAL A 53 6.78 -6.99 -1.05
C VAL A 53 7.34 -5.67 -1.57
N LEU A 54 7.64 -4.76 -0.65
CA LEU A 54 8.35 -3.52 -0.93
C LEU A 54 9.86 -3.65 -0.65
N LYS A 55 10.30 -4.57 0.21
CA LYS A 55 11.72 -4.69 0.59
C LYS A 55 12.68 -4.95 -0.57
N SER A 56 12.20 -5.57 -1.64
CA SER A 56 13.00 -5.96 -2.81
C SER A 56 12.88 -4.98 -3.99
N VAL A 57 12.17 -3.85 -3.83
CA VAL A 57 12.05 -2.86 -4.89
C VAL A 57 13.03 -1.71 -4.70
N GLU A 58 13.46 -1.17 -5.84
CA GLU A 58 14.35 0.00 -5.92
C GLU A 58 13.70 1.25 -5.30
N VAL A 59 14.55 2.22 -4.95
CA VAL A 59 14.17 3.51 -4.37
C VAL A 59 13.03 4.18 -5.15
N GLU A 60 13.10 4.16 -6.48
CA GLU A 60 12.06 4.75 -7.34
C GLU A 60 10.70 4.09 -7.13
N CYS A 61 10.61 2.75 -7.24
CA CYS A 61 9.36 2.03 -7.04
C CYS A 61 8.82 2.16 -5.62
N PHE A 62 9.72 2.20 -4.62
CA PHE A 62 9.35 2.38 -3.22
C PHE A 62 8.63 3.73 -3.01
N ASN A 63 9.19 4.82 -3.54
CA ASN A 63 8.60 6.15 -3.40
C ASN A 63 7.34 6.31 -4.27
N LYS A 64 7.31 5.75 -5.50
CA LYS A 64 6.08 5.72 -6.30
C LYS A 64 4.93 5.02 -5.57
N PHE A 65 5.20 3.86 -4.97
CA PHE A 65 4.21 3.17 -4.14
C PHE A 65 3.77 4.05 -2.97
N TYR A 66 4.70 4.68 -2.25
CA TYR A 66 4.36 5.61 -1.16
C TYR A 66 3.39 6.70 -1.61
N PHE A 67 3.68 7.36 -2.73
CA PHE A 67 2.83 8.44 -3.24
C PHE A 67 1.44 7.95 -3.67
N CYS A 68 1.38 6.84 -4.41
CA CYS A 68 0.11 6.20 -4.78
C CYS A 68 -0.69 5.77 -3.55
N CYS A 69 -0.02 5.18 -2.56
CA CYS A 69 -0.61 4.71 -1.32
C CYS A 69 -1.16 5.87 -0.49
N LYS A 70 -0.41 6.98 -0.38
CA LYS A 70 -0.87 8.20 0.28
C LYS A 70 -2.06 8.83 -0.43
N LYS A 71 -2.03 8.90 -1.76
CA LYS A 71 -3.14 9.42 -2.55
C LYS A 71 -4.40 8.57 -2.39
N ALA A 72 -4.24 7.25 -2.48
CA ALA A 72 -5.32 6.30 -2.25
C ALA A 72 -5.96 6.46 -0.87
N MET A 73 -5.17 6.63 0.20
CA MET A 73 -5.69 6.88 1.55
C MET A 73 -6.53 8.17 1.61
N LEU A 74 -6.06 9.26 1.00
CA LEU A 74 -6.76 10.56 1.02
C LEU A 74 -8.09 10.49 0.27
N ASP A 75 -8.10 9.80 -0.87
CA ASP A 75 -9.28 9.66 -1.72
C ASP A 75 -10.23 8.55 -1.25
N PHE A 76 -9.78 7.66 -0.33
CA PHE A 76 -10.49 6.44 0.04
C PHE A 76 -11.92 6.71 0.51
N SER A 77 -12.12 7.71 1.38
CA SER A 77 -13.44 8.05 1.94
C SER A 77 -14.51 8.39 0.88
N GLY A 78 -14.11 8.83 -0.31
CA GLY A 78 -15.00 9.11 -1.44
C GLY A 78 -15.14 7.95 -2.44
N SER A 79 -14.43 6.85 -2.24
CA SER A 79 -14.42 5.71 -3.16
C SER A 79 -15.65 4.80 -3.00
N ASN A 80 -16.01 4.04 -4.04
CA ASN A 80 -17.08 3.04 -3.95
C ASN A 80 -16.82 2.01 -2.85
N ALA A 81 -15.56 1.58 -2.68
CA ALA A 81 -15.17 0.65 -1.63
C ALA A 81 -15.48 1.18 -0.22
N ALA A 82 -15.27 2.48 0.03
CA ALA A 82 -15.62 3.09 1.31
C ALA A 82 -17.13 3.16 1.57
N HIS A 83 -17.97 3.13 0.54
CA HIS A 83 -19.43 3.08 0.70
C HIS A 83 -19.96 1.67 0.98
N GLU A 84 -19.16 0.63 0.68
CA GLU A 84 -19.53 -0.77 0.91
C GLU A 84 -19.11 -1.27 2.30
N ILE A 85 -18.26 -0.53 3.01
CA ILE A 85 -17.85 -0.84 4.37
C ILE A 85 -18.76 -0.18 5.41
N PRO A 86 -18.94 -0.81 6.59
CA PRO A 86 -19.56 -0.14 7.74
C PRO A 86 -18.84 1.16 8.09
N SER A 87 -19.59 2.22 8.40
CA SER A 87 -19.02 3.55 8.65
C SER A 87 -18.09 3.61 9.86
N ASP A 88 -18.33 2.75 10.86
CA ASP A 88 -17.49 2.58 12.05
C ASP A 88 -16.16 1.86 11.75
N HIS A 89 -16.00 1.25 10.57
CA HIS A 89 -14.77 0.60 10.15
C HIS A 89 -13.83 1.54 9.36
N LEU A 90 -14.35 2.65 8.81
CA LEU A 90 -13.59 3.56 7.96
C LEU A 90 -12.38 4.17 8.70
N GLU A 91 -12.58 4.65 9.91
CA GLU A 91 -11.50 5.24 10.72
C GLU A 91 -10.39 4.21 11.00
N GLY A 92 -10.77 2.96 11.29
CA GLY A 92 -9.82 1.88 11.52
C GLY A 92 -8.99 1.54 10.28
N ILE A 93 -9.59 1.58 9.09
CA ILE A 93 -8.89 1.37 7.82
C ILE A 93 -7.90 2.52 7.56
N LEU A 94 -8.34 3.77 7.70
CA LEU A 94 -7.49 4.94 7.51
C LEU A 94 -6.32 4.97 8.49
N TRP A 95 -6.55 4.57 9.74
CA TRP A 95 -5.49 4.44 10.74
C TRP A 95 -4.44 3.40 10.33
N ASN A 96 -4.87 2.20 9.90
CA ASN A 96 -3.94 1.17 9.41
C ASN A 96 -3.13 1.64 8.21
N TRP A 97 -3.76 2.41 7.33
CA TRP A 97 -3.11 2.99 6.16
C TRP A 97 -2.02 4.00 6.55
N ASP A 98 -2.30 4.88 7.53
CA ASP A 98 -1.30 5.82 8.05
C ASP A 98 -0.14 5.10 8.74
N GLU A 99 -0.38 3.98 9.45
CA GLU A 99 0.69 3.16 10.03
C GLU A 99 1.62 2.58 8.96
N VAL A 100 1.08 2.07 7.84
CA VAL A 100 1.88 1.65 6.68
C VAL A 100 2.73 2.82 6.16
N LEU A 101 2.12 3.98 5.95
CA LEU A 101 2.83 5.17 5.46
C LEU A 101 3.89 5.66 6.46
N LYS A 102 3.65 5.54 7.77
CA LYS A 102 4.64 5.87 8.80
C LYS A 102 5.83 4.93 8.71
N LEU A 103 5.62 3.62 8.64
CA LEU A 103 6.70 2.65 8.50
C LEU A 103 7.53 2.91 7.24
N MET A 104 6.88 3.21 6.12
CA MET A 104 7.58 3.57 4.89
C MET A 104 8.43 4.84 5.04
N ARG A 105 7.95 5.87 5.76
CA ARG A 105 8.72 7.11 6.00
C ARG A 105 10.00 6.90 6.81
N HIS A 106 10.07 5.83 7.60
CA HIS A 106 11.27 5.49 8.37
C HIS A 106 12.27 4.64 7.57
N ASP A 107 11.91 4.18 6.36
CA ASP A 107 12.79 3.40 5.51
C ASP A 107 13.85 4.30 4.83
N PRO A 108 15.14 3.90 4.76
CA PRO A 108 16.19 4.68 4.11
C PRO A 108 15.96 4.98 2.62
N ARG A 109 15.11 4.20 1.94
CA ARG A 109 14.73 4.42 0.54
C ARG A 109 13.72 5.54 0.39
N TYR A 110 13.03 5.95 1.46
CA TYR A 110 12.08 7.06 1.39
C TYR A 110 12.80 8.39 1.14
N ARG A 111 12.32 9.15 0.15
CA ARG A 111 12.84 10.47 -0.22
C ARG A 111 11.67 11.45 -0.33
N MET A 112 11.70 12.55 0.45
CA MET A 112 10.71 13.62 0.31
C MET A 112 10.99 14.46 -0.94
N GLY A 113 9.99 14.62 -1.80
CA GLY A 113 9.95 15.72 -2.78
C GLY A 113 10.66 15.47 -4.12
N GLU A 114 11.07 14.25 -4.44
CA GLU A 114 11.47 13.88 -5.81
C GLU A 114 10.33 13.05 -6.38
N TYR A 115 9.66 13.53 -7.44
CA TYR A 115 8.79 12.87 -8.45
C TYR A 115 7.61 13.75 -8.84
#